data_AF-A0A3B9ZPW0-F1
#
_entry.id   AF-A0A3B9ZPW0-F1
#
_cell.length_a   1.000
_cell.length_b   1.000
_cell.length_c   1.000
_cell.angle_alpha   90.00
_cell.angle_beta   90.00
_cell.angle_gamma   90.00
#
_symmetry.space_group_name_H-M   'P 1'
#
loop_
_entity.id
_entity.type
_entity.pdbx_description
1 polymer ?
#
loop_
_entity_poly.entity_id
_entity_poly.type
_entity_poly.pdbx_seq_one_letter_code
_entity_poly.pdbx_strand_id
1 'polypeptide(L)'
;MKHTIRFVKLFVIIMAVSSINAIAASKTAVKELICEYHTNPLGIDIQKPRLSWQILSSEDNVLQTAYEIKVTNQAGKGKMIWNSGKVTSSQSVNVPYEGPALKSMQRVYWQVRVWDNKNKASEWSAPASWEMGILEPDSWKASWISMDSEKDIKGSKPCQYLRKEFTTAKKIQSARVYVTSLGLYQLFLNGKKVSTDLFTPGWTSYKNRIQYQTYDVTPMVQSKNVMGAILGDGWYRGNIGFQGQHAYYGNRLALLAQLQVTYSDGTTETIGTDTSWKASNGPITESDIYNGETYDARKDMPGWAAAGFDDSQWGKVAVVEQSKKI
;
A
#
# COMPACT_ATOMS: atom_id res chain seq x y z
N MET A 1 22.07 12.69 77.92
CA MET A 1 21.39 11.61 77.16
C MET A 1 20.23 12.13 76.26
N LYS A 2 20.36 13.32 75.65
CA LYS A 2 19.36 13.88 74.71
C LYS A 2 19.96 14.46 73.41
N HIS A 3 21.29 14.43 73.25
CA HIS A 3 21.97 14.95 72.05
C HIS A 3 22.41 13.86 71.06
N THR A 4 22.40 12.59 71.45
CA THR A 4 22.86 11.48 70.60
C THR A 4 21.77 10.92 69.67
N ILE A 5 20.49 11.25 69.91
CA ILE A 5 19.35 10.68 69.16
C ILE A 5 18.97 11.53 67.92
N ARG A 6 19.48 12.76 67.81
CA ARG A 6 19.18 13.66 66.68
C ARG A 6 20.05 13.44 65.45
N PHE A 7 21.21 12.79 65.59
CA PHE A 7 22.10 12.47 64.46
C PHE A 7 21.73 11.15 63.75
N VAL A 8 21.04 10.22 64.43
CA VAL A 8 20.65 8.93 63.82
C VAL A 8 19.42 9.08 62.91
N LYS A 9 18.52 10.04 63.18
CA LYS A 9 17.35 10.29 62.30
C LYS A 9 17.68 11.08 61.03
N LEU A 10 18.79 11.83 60.99
CA LEU A 10 19.21 12.54 59.78
C LEU A 10 20.03 11.66 58.83
N PHE A 11 20.62 10.57 59.34
CA PHE A 11 21.37 9.62 58.51
C PHE A 11 20.46 8.57 57.83
N VAL A 12 19.28 8.27 58.40
CA VAL A 12 18.33 7.33 57.81
C VAL A 12 17.45 7.97 56.72
N ILE A 13 17.28 9.29 56.72
CA ILE A 13 16.50 10.00 55.68
C ILE A 13 17.33 10.26 54.41
N ILE A 14 18.66 10.23 54.48
CA ILE A 14 19.54 10.31 53.29
C ILE A 14 19.71 8.93 52.61
N MET A 15 19.40 7.83 53.28
CA MET A 15 19.36 6.49 52.66
C MET A 15 18.02 6.14 51.98
N ALA A 16 17.04 7.05 51.99
CA ALA A 16 15.75 6.87 51.31
C ALA A 16 15.68 7.55 49.92
N VAL A 17 16.79 8.12 49.44
CA VAL A 17 16.89 8.76 48.11
C VAL A 17 18.03 8.13 47.30
N SER A 18 17.91 6.85 46.97
CA SER A 18 18.72 6.23 45.91
C SER A 18 18.09 4.94 45.43
N SER A 19 16.82 5.04 45.02
CA SER A 19 16.23 4.11 44.07
C SER A 19 15.61 4.90 42.93
N ILE A 20 16.37 5.88 42.42
CA ILE A 20 16.19 6.27 41.02
C ILE A 20 16.65 5.03 40.26
N ASN A 21 15.70 4.21 39.84
CA ASN A 21 15.92 3.32 38.71
C ASN A 21 16.31 4.23 37.55
N ALA A 22 17.60 4.48 37.41
CA ALA A 22 18.16 4.91 36.15
C ALA A 22 17.85 3.75 35.22
N ILE A 23 16.75 3.88 34.47
CA ILE A 23 16.51 3.09 33.28
C ILE A 23 17.69 3.47 32.39
N ALA A 24 18.78 2.72 32.49
CA ALA A 24 19.89 2.83 31.57
C ALA A 24 19.26 2.54 30.21
N ALA A 25 19.08 3.58 29.41
CA ALA A 25 18.63 3.43 28.04
C ALA A 25 19.46 2.31 27.41
N SER A 26 18.79 1.35 26.75
CA SER A 26 19.49 0.23 26.13
C SER A 26 20.60 0.78 25.25
N LYS A 27 21.85 0.51 25.62
CA LYS A 27 23.04 1.06 24.96
C LYS A 27 23.13 0.67 23.49
N THR A 28 22.44 -0.40 23.11
CA THR A 28 22.26 -0.84 21.72
C THR A 28 20.77 -0.96 21.44
N ALA A 29 20.31 -0.31 20.38
CA ALA A 29 18.92 -0.30 19.96
C ALA A 29 18.80 -0.62 18.48
N VAL A 30 17.66 -1.16 18.07
CA VAL A 30 17.35 -1.41 16.66
C VAL A 30 16.30 -0.40 16.18
N LYS A 31 16.59 0.26 15.05
CA LYS A 31 15.80 1.34 14.46
C LYS A 31 15.69 1.17 12.94
N GLU A 32 14.88 2.01 12.30
CA GLU A 32 14.73 2.06 10.84
C GLU A 32 14.48 0.68 10.21
N LEU A 33 13.45 0.02 10.69
CA LEU A 33 13.01 -1.27 10.14
C LEU A 33 12.39 -1.04 8.76
N ILE A 34 12.94 -1.74 7.76
CA ILE A 34 12.45 -1.71 6.39
C ILE A 34 12.23 -3.13 5.87
N CYS A 35 11.25 -3.26 4.98
CA CYS A 35 10.91 -4.48 4.27
C CYS A 35 10.98 -4.17 2.77
N GLU A 36 11.75 -4.94 2.00
CA GLU A 36 11.96 -4.70 0.56
C GLU A 36 12.34 -3.23 0.26
N TYR A 37 13.26 -2.66 1.04
CA TYR A 37 13.72 -1.26 0.93
C TYR A 37 12.68 -0.17 1.24
N HIS A 38 11.53 -0.54 1.79
CA HIS A 38 10.46 0.39 2.14
C HIS A 38 10.10 0.32 3.63
N THR A 39 9.69 1.46 4.19
CA THR A 39 9.11 1.55 5.53
C THR A 39 7.63 1.17 5.46
N ASN A 40 7.23 0.13 6.21
CA ASN A 40 5.85 -0.34 6.29
C ASN A 40 5.14 -0.51 4.94
N PRO A 41 5.72 -1.23 3.95
CA PRO A 41 5.18 -1.26 2.60
C PRO A 41 3.80 -1.93 2.54
N LEU A 42 3.00 -1.45 1.59
CA LEU A 42 1.67 -1.94 1.26
C LEU A 42 1.69 -2.62 -0.11
N GLY A 43 1.11 -3.81 -0.19
CA GLY A 43 0.87 -4.47 -1.46
C GLY A 43 2.12 -5.06 -2.10
N ILE A 44 3.03 -5.65 -1.31
CA ILE A 44 4.20 -6.36 -1.86
C ILE A 44 3.85 -7.80 -2.22
N ASP A 45 4.41 -8.30 -3.32
CA ASP A 45 4.13 -9.67 -3.80
C ASP A 45 5.32 -10.63 -3.66
N ILE A 46 6.44 -10.14 -3.14
CA ILE A 46 7.59 -10.98 -2.80
C ILE A 46 7.21 -11.88 -1.63
N GLN A 47 6.98 -13.17 -1.89
CA GLN A 47 6.50 -14.13 -0.89
C GLN A 47 7.46 -14.35 0.29
N LYS A 48 8.76 -14.13 0.06
CA LYS A 48 9.81 -14.16 1.09
C LYS A 48 10.46 -12.78 1.17
N PRO A 49 9.76 -11.76 1.70
CA PRO A 49 10.28 -10.41 1.70
C PRO A 49 11.54 -10.31 2.55
N ARG A 50 12.44 -9.43 2.15
CA ARG A 50 13.73 -9.15 2.77
C ARG A 50 13.58 -8.05 3.81
N LEU A 51 14.03 -8.35 5.02
CA LEU A 51 13.93 -7.49 6.19
C LEU A 51 15.31 -6.89 6.48
N SER A 52 15.37 -5.59 6.74
CA SER A 52 16.60 -4.91 7.14
C SER A 52 16.36 -3.99 8.32
N TRP A 53 17.39 -3.76 9.11
CA TRP A 53 17.34 -2.90 10.29
C TRP A 53 18.68 -2.21 10.54
N GLN A 54 18.62 -1.05 11.20
CA GLN A 54 19.79 -0.32 11.64
C GLN A 54 20.06 -0.53 13.13
N ILE A 55 21.34 -0.68 13.48
CA ILE A 55 21.80 -0.80 14.85
C ILE A 55 22.33 0.56 15.28
N LEU A 56 21.76 1.11 16.35
CA LEU A 56 22.20 2.35 16.95
C LEU A 56 22.81 2.04 18.32
N SER A 57 24.03 2.52 18.57
CA SER A 57 24.66 2.40 19.87
C SER A 57 25.32 3.70 20.31
N SER A 58 25.37 3.92 21.62
CA SER A 58 26.17 4.97 22.24
C SER A 58 27.61 4.53 22.58
N GLU A 59 27.96 3.28 22.27
CA GLU A 59 29.31 2.73 22.48
C GLU A 59 30.01 2.50 21.13
N ASP A 60 31.33 2.61 21.12
CA ASP A 60 32.16 2.28 19.96
C ASP A 60 32.36 0.76 19.84
N ASN A 61 32.71 0.30 18.64
CA ASN A 61 33.06 -1.09 18.33
C ASN A 61 31.96 -2.11 18.68
N VAL A 62 30.70 -1.72 18.50
CA VAL A 62 29.53 -2.60 18.65
C VAL A 62 29.28 -3.33 17.33
N LEU A 63 29.29 -4.67 17.40
CA LEU A 63 29.02 -5.54 16.26
C LEU A 63 27.86 -6.48 16.59
N GLN A 64 26.97 -6.72 15.63
CA GLN A 64 25.96 -7.78 15.75
C GLN A 64 26.62 -9.16 15.68
N THR A 65 26.29 -10.03 16.62
CA THR A 65 26.69 -11.45 16.60
C THR A 65 25.52 -12.39 16.36
N ALA A 66 24.30 -11.97 16.68
CA ALA A 66 23.08 -12.71 16.41
C ALA A 66 21.87 -11.78 16.28
N TYR A 67 20.78 -12.30 15.71
CA TYR A 67 19.48 -11.63 15.69
C TYR A 67 18.35 -12.59 16.03
N GLU A 68 17.18 -12.05 16.36
CA GLU A 68 15.92 -12.79 16.43
C GLU A 68 14.80 -11.91 15.86
N ILE A 69 14.02 -12.47 14.95
CA ILE A 69 12.87 -11.83 14.31
C ILE A 69 11.61 -12.54 14.79
N LYS A 70 10.61 -11.75 15.19
CA LYS A 70 9.26 -12.26 15.44
C LYS A 70 8.26 -11.57 14.53
N VAL A 71 7.31 -12.33 14.01
CA VAL A 71 6.22 -11.87 13.16
C VAL A 71 4.88 -12.28 13.78
N THR A 72 3.94 -11.35 13.81
CA THR A 72 2.64 -11.45 14.49
C THR A 72 1.52 -10.90 13.63
N ASN A 73 0.28 -11.29 13.90
CA ASN A 73 -0.90 -10.79 13.18
C ASN A 73 -1.42 -9.42 13.69
N GLN A 74 -0.86 -8.90 14.78
CA GLN A 74 -1.21 -7.59 15.34
C GLN A 74 0.01 -7.02 16.07
N ALA A 75 0.23 -5.71 15.95
CA ALA A 75 1.34 -5.01 16.58
C ALA A 75 1.45 -5.29 18.09
N GLY A 76 2.62 -5.76 18.53
CA GLY A 76 3.03 -5.86 19.94
C GLY A 76 2.36 -6.92 20.81
N LYS A 77 1.13 -7.36 20.47
CA LYS A 77 0.35 -8.33 21.29
C LYS A 77 -0.43 -9.36 20.46
N GLY A 78 -0.17 -9.45 19.15
CA GLY A 78 -0.84 -10.40 18.28
C GLY A 78 -0.40 -11.84 18.49
N LYS A 79 -1.17 -12.77 17.93
CA LYS A 79 -0.78 -14.18 17.78
C LYS A 79 0.50 -14.24 16.94
N MET A 80 1.47 -15.00 17.41
CA MET A 80 2.72 -15.28 16.71
C MET A 80 2.44 -16.08 15.43
N ILE A 81 2.97 -15.59 14.31
CA ILE A 81 2.95 -16.25 13.01
C ILE A 81 4.29 -16.96 12.78
N TRP A 82 5.39 -16.30 13.15
CA TRP A 82 6.74 -16.83 12.98
C TRP A 82 7.69 -16.26 14.04
N ASN A 83 8.68 -17.06 14.42
CA ASN A 83 9.84 -16.65 15.20
C ASN A 83 11.06 -17.37 14.63
N SER A 84 12.13 -16.63 14.30
CA SER A 84 13.38 -17.21 13.80
C SER A 84 14.17 -17.97 14.88
N GLY A 85 13.89 -17.71 16.16
CA GLY A 85 14.80 -17.99 17.25
C GLY A 85 16.07 -17.12 17.15
N LYS A 86 17.02 -17.35 18.07
CA LYS A 86 18.34 -16.69 18.00
C LYS A 86 19.15 -17.28 16.85
N VAL A 87 19.35 -16.50 15.80
CA VAL A 87 20.17 -16.86 14.64
C VAL A 87 21.55 -16.24 14.79
N THR A 88 22.60 -17.07 14.87
CA THR A 88 24.00 -16.61 14.93
C THR A 88 24.43 -16.09 13.55
N SER A 89 24.40 -14.77 13.37
CA SER A 89 24.76 -14.09 12.13
C SER A 89 24.98 -12.60 12.36
N SER A 90 25.94 -12.02 11.64
CA SER A 90 26.18 -10.58 11.59
C SER A 90 25.30 -9.85 10.55
N GLN A 91 24.50 -10.58 9.78
CA GLN A 91 23.65 -9.99 8.74
C GLN A 91 22.51 -9.17 9.35
N SER A 92 22.38 -7.91 8.93
CA SER A 92 21.30 -6.98 9.32
C SER A 92 20.57 -6.35 8.13
N VAL A 93 21.00 -6.69 6.91
CA VAL A 93 20.45 -6.18 5.65
C VAL A 93 19.99 -7.36 4.81
N ASN A 94 18.80 -7.22 4.23
CA ASN A 94 18.18 -8.17 3.33
C ASN A 94 18.04 -9.60 3.90
N VAL A 95 17.71 -9.73 5.18
CA VAL A 95 17.43 -11.02 5.82
C VAL A 95 16.08 -11.54 5.32
N PRO A 96 16.01 -12.69 4.61
CA PRO A 96 14.75 -13.19 4.09
C PRO A 96 13.79 -13.61 5.21
N TYR A 97 12.50 -13.35 5.01
CA TYR A 97 11.45 -14.00 5.79
C TYR A 97 11.41 -15.50 5.48
N GLU A 98 11.50 -16.33 6.52
CA GLU A 98 11.47 -17.79 6.42
C GLU A 98 10.28 -18.42 7.16
N GLY A 99 9.28 -17.61 7.52
CA GLY A 99 8.07 -18.11 8.14
C GLY A 99 7.11 -18.78 7.16
N PRO A 100 5.92 -19.20 7.65
CA PRO A 100 4.88 -19.78 6.81
C PRO A 100 4.45 -18.86 5.67
N ALA A 101 4.00 -19.44 4.55
CA ALA A 101 3.49 -18.67 3.42
C ALA A 101 2.36 -17.72 3.84
N LEU A 102 2.51 -16.45 3.49
CA LEU A 102 1.51 -15.41 3.74
C LEU A 102 0.44 -15.42 2.64
N LYS A 103 -0.77 -14.99 3.00
CA LYS A 103 -1.91 -14.91 2.07
C LYS A 103 -1.98 -13.54 1.39
N SER A 104 -2.69 -13.46 0.27
CA SER A 104 -3.02 -12.18 -0.37
C SER A 104 -3.69 -11.24 0.64
N MET A 105 -3.36 -9.95 0.57
CA MET A 105 -3.92 -8.88 1.42
C MET A 105 -3.67 -9.06 2.92
N GLN A 106 -2.79 -9.98 3.30
CA GLN A 106 -2.46 -10.23 4.70
C GLN A 106 -1.44 -9.21 5.19
N ARG A 107 -1.84 -8.42 6.19
CA ARG A 107 -0.92 -7.61 6.98
C ARG A 107 -0.27 -8.44 8.07
N VAL A 108 1.02 -8.25 8.26
CA VAL A 108 1.74 -8.77 9.42
C VAL A 108 2.59 -7.68 10.06
N TYR A 109 2.94 -7.89 11.32
CA TYR A 109 3.74 -7.00 12.13
C TYR A 109 4.98 -7.72 12.60
N TRP A 110 6.12 -7.07 12.53
CA TRP A 110 7.39 -7.66 12.89
C TRP A 110 8.20 -6.77 13.82
N GLN A 111 9.03 -7.44 14.61
CA GLN A 111 10.03 -6.83 15.47
C GLN A 111 11.30 -7.64 15.37
N VAL A 112 12.42 -6.97 15.58
CA VAL A 112 13.74 -7.60 15.63
C VAL A 112 14.45 -7.19 16.92
N ARG A 113 15.27 -8.09 17.46
CA ARG A 113 16.28 -7.77 18.47
C ARG A 113 17.62 -8.38 18.04
N VAL A 114 18.71 -7.81 18.54
CA VAL A 114 20.07 -8.22 18.20
C VAL A 114 20.87 -8.55 19.45
N TRP A 115 21.91 -9.36 19.30
CA TRP A 115 22.97 -9.53 20.31
C TRP A 115 24.23 -8.85 19.80
N ASP A 116 24.89 -8.12 20.68
CA ASP A 116 26.19 -7.52 20.39
C ASP A 116 27.37 -8.50 20.59
N ASN A 117 28.58 -8.02 20.33
CA ASN A 117 29.85 -8.72 20.57
C ASN A 117 30.21 -8.88 22.06
N LYS A 118 29.35 -8.41 22.98
CA LYS A 118 29.42 -8.68 24.43
C LYS A 118 28.33 -9.67 24.87
N ASN A 119 27.67 -10.32 23.90
CA ASN A 119 26.55 -11.25 24.08
C ASN A 119 25.36 -10.63 24.82
N LYS A 120 25.20 -9.30 24.78
CA LYS A 120 24.07 -8.59 25.36
C LYS A 120 22.97 -8.43 24.32
N ALA A 121 21.76 -8.85 24.65
CA ALA A 121 20.59 -8.63 23.82
C ALA A 121 20.15 -7.16 23.89
N SER A 122 19.74 -6.59 22.76
CA SER A 122 18.97 -5.36 22.72
C SER A 122 17.54 -5.62 23.22
N GLU A 123 16.85 -4.53 23.59
CA GLU A 123 15.39 -4.54 23.59
C GLU A 123 14.85 -4.89 22.18
N TRP A 124 13.61 -5.38 22.13
CA TRP A 124 12.90 -5.51 20.87
C TRP A 124 12.71 -4.14 20.23
N SER A 125 12.87 -4.05 18.91
CA SER A 125 12.51 -2.87 18.13
C SER A 125 11.06 -2.45 18.36
N ALA A 126 10.70 -1.22 18.00
CA ALA A 126 9.30 -0.88 17.78
C ALA A 126 8.70 -1.80 16.70
N PRO A 127 7.41 -2.18 16.77
CA PRO A 127 6.76 -2.94 15.71
C PRO A 127 6.77 -2.16 14.39
N ALA A 128 7.25 -2.82 13.33
CA ALA A 128 7.04 -2.44 11.95
C ALA A 128 6.05 -3.41 11.30
N SER A 129 5.69 -3.20 10.04
CA SER A 129 4.73 -4.03 9.32
C SER A 129 5.10 -4.18 7.85
N TRP A 130 4.45 -5.11 7.19
CA TRP A 130 4.23 -5.07 5.76
C TRP A 130 2.87 -5.70 5.47
N GLU A 131 2.34 -5.42 4.29
CA GLU A 131 1.09 -6.00 3.82
C GLU A 131 1.30 -6.63 2.45
N MET A 132 0.90 -7.89 2.33
CA MET A 132 0.95 -8.60 1.05
C MET A 132 -0.06 -7.98 0.08
N GLY A 133 0.29 -7.96 -1.20
CA GLY A 133 -0.63 -7.60 -2.27
C GLY A 133 -1.54 -8.75 -2.69
N ILE A 134 -1.86 -8.80 -3.97
CA ILE A 134 -2.62 -9.87 -4.59
C ILE A 134 -1.62 -10.87 -5.19
N LEU A 135 -1.39 -11.96 -4.46
CA LEU A 135 -0.36 -12.96 -4.79
C LEU A 135 -0.79 -13.92 -5.90
N GLU A 136 -2.10 -14.19 -5.97
CA GLU A 136 -2.67 -15.16 -6.90
C GLU A 136 -3.68 -14.46 -7.83
N PRO A 137 -3.69 -14.75 -9.14
CA PRO A 137 -4.63 -14.14 -10.08
C PRO A 137 -6.10 -14.29 -9.67
N ASP A 138 -6.45 -15.43 -9.08
CA ASP A 138 -7.83 -15.74 -8.66
C ASP A 138 -8.31 -14.90 -7.46
N SER A 139 -7.39 -14.23 -6.76
CA SER A 139 -7.73 -13.26 -5.70
C SER A 139 -8.28 -11.95 -6.29
N TRP A 140 -8.10 -11.71 -7.60
CA TRP A 140 -8.83 -10.65 -8.32
C TRP A 140 -10.26 -11.10 -8.67
N LYS A 141 -11.21 -10.64 -7.89
CA LYS A 141 -12.66 -10.80 -8.13
C LYS A 141 -13.21 -9.74 -9.09
N ALA A 142 -12.55 -8.59 -9.19
CA ALA A 142 -12.85 -7.55 -10.17
C ALA A 142 -12.58 -8.01 -11.62
N SER A 143 -13.23 -7.40 -12.60
CA SER A 143 -13.07 -7.65 -14.03
C SER A 143 -12.38 -6.48 -14.72
N TRP A 144 -11.62 -6.74 -15.78
CA TRP A 144 -11.15 -5.68 -16.66
C TRP A 144 -12.34 -5.03 -17.35
N ILE A 145 -12.49 -3.71 -17.26
CA ILE A 145 -13.59 -2.97 -17.88
C ILE A 145 -13.09 -1.82 -18.75
N SER A 146 -13.82 -1.53 -19.82
CA SER A 146 -13.56 -0.44 -20.76
C SER A 146 -14.87 0.25 -21.12
N MET A 147 -14.83 1.49 -21.59
CA MET A 147 -16.00 2.12 -22.21
C MET A 147 -16.49 1.28 -23.39
N ASP A 148 -17.78 0.97 -23.42
CA ASP A 148 -18.37 0.11 -24.46
C ASP A 148 -18.49 0.86 -25.81
N SER A 149 -18.90 2.12 -25.74
CA SER A 149 -19.19 2.96 -26.91
C SER A 149 -18.01 3.81 -27.39
N GLU A 150 -16.75 3.37 -27.16
CA GLU A 150 -15.59 4.14 -27.61
C GLU A 150 -15.56 4.19 -29.14
N LYS A 151 -15.52 5.41 -29.71
CA LYS A 151 -15.46 5.59 -31.15
C LYS A 151 -14.07 5.26 -31.68
N ASP A 152 -14.03 4.64 -32.86
CA ASP A 152 -12.78 4.44 -33.56
C ASP A 152 -12.40 5.70 -34.37
N ILE A 153 -11.70 6.61 -33.70
CA ILE A 153 -11.14 7.82 -34.32
C ILE A 153 -9.63 7.67 -34.52
N LYS A 154 -9.09 8.34 -35.54
CA LYS A 154 -7.64 8.42 -35.77
C LYS A 154 -7.01 9.39 -34.78
N GLY A 155 -5.78 9.08 -34.36
CA GLY A 155 -5.00 9.91 -33.44
C GLY A 155 -5.33 9.64 -31.96
N SER A 156 -4.86 10.54 -31.10
CA SER A 156 -5.09 10.48 -29.66
C SER A 156 -6.58 10.55 -29.35
N LYS A 157 -7.05 9.71 -28.43
CA LYS A 157 -8.48 9.61 -28.10
C LYS A 157 -8.81 10.41 -26.82
N PRO A 158 -10.07 10.83 -26.63
CA PRO A 158 -10.49 11.39 -25.36
C PRO A 158 -10.32 10.38 -24.22
N CYS A 159 -9.97 10.86 -23.03
CA CYS A 159 -9.92 10.01 -21.85
C CYS A 159 -11.30 9.42 -21.55
N GLN A 160 -11.30 8.20 -21.01
CA GLN A 160 -12.51 7.54 -20.53
C GLN A 160 -12.69 7.83 -19.05
N TYR A 161 -13.84 8.39 -18.66
CA TYR A 161 -14.23 8.61 -17.28
C TYR A 161 -15.17 7.47 -16.89
N LEU A 162 -14.81 6.70 -15.86
CA LEU A 162 -15.58 5.55 -15.38
C LEU A 162 -16.00 5.81 -13.94
N ARG A 163 -17.26 5.52 -13.58
CA ARG A 163 -17.75 5.68 -12.22
C ARG A 163 -18.64 4.54 -11.76
N LYS A 164 -18.65 4.28 -10.46
CA LYS A 164 -19.61 3.41 -9.77
C LYS A 164 -19.93 3.96 -8.38
N GLU A 165 -21.21 3.96 -8.05
CA GLU A 165 -21.66 4.18 -6.68
C GLU A 165 -21.75 2.84 -5.93
N PHE A 166 -21.41 2.86 -4.64
CA PHE A 166 -21.56 1.70 -3.77
C PHE A 166 -21.77 2.14 -2.32
N THR A 167 -22.30 1.24 -1.50
CA THR A 167 -22.55 1.50 -0.08
C THR A 167 -21.72 0.58 0.79
N THR A 168 -21.30 1.07 1.96
CA THR A 168 -20.76 0.21 3.03
C THR A 168 -21.65 0.31 4.25
N ALA A 169 -22.07 -0.83 4.80
CA ALA A 169 -23.12 -0.86 5.83
C ALA A 169 -22.57 -0.86 7.26
N LYS A 170 -21.29 -1.22 7.46
CA LYS A 170 -20.71 -1.48 8.77
C LYS A 170 -19.53 -0.56 9.06
N LYS A 171 -19.14 -0.48 10.33
CA LYS A 171 -17.96 0.28 10.76
C LYS A 171 -16.68 -0.34 10.18
N ILE A 172 -15.95 0.46 9.42
CA ILE A 172 -14.72 0.07 8.72
C ILE A 172 -13.55 -0.01 9.70
N GLN A 173 -12.78 -1.10 9.60
CA GLN A 173 -11.49 -1.26 10.26
C GLN A 173 -10.35 -0.84 9.33
N SER A 174 -10.39 -1.29 8.07
CA SER A 174 -9.41 -0.94 7.04
C SER A 174 -10.02 -1.04 5.64
N ALA A 175 -9.52 -0.25 4.70
CA ALA A 175 -9.88 -0.36 3.29
C ALA A 175 -8.65 -0.19 2.39
N ARG A 176 -8.46 -1.12 1.45
CA ARG A 176 -7.34 -1.13 0.49
C ARG A 176 -7.90 -1.14 -0.91
N VAL A 177 -7.38 -0.31 -1.81
CA VAL A 177 -7.68 -0.44 -3.23
C VAL A 177 -6.45 -0.94 -3.97
N TYR A 178 -6.64 -1.98 -4.76
CA TYR A 178 -5.69 -2.57 -5.69
C TYR A 178 -6.11 -2.16 -7.09
N VAL A 179 -5.24 -1.49 -7.86
CA VAL A 179 -5.64 -0.91 -9.13
C VAL A 179 -4.51 -0.91 -10.16
N THR A 180 -4.88 -1.18 -11.41
CA THR A 180 -4.02 -1.05 -12.59
C THR A 180 -4.86 -0.73 -13.83
N SER A 181 -4.20 -0.47 -14.96
CA SER A 181 -4.86 -0.27 -16.24
C SER A 181 -4.04 -0.78 -17.42
N LEU A 182 -4.74 -1.06 -18.53
CA LEU A 182 -4.17 -1.03 -19.88
C LEU A 182 -4.30 0.42 -20.36
N GLY A 183 -3.20 1.17 -20.34
CA GLY A 183 -3.20 2.63 -20.50
C GLY A 183 -2.55 3.28 -19.30
N LEU A 184 -3.03 4.47 -18.97
CA LEU A 184 -2.78 5.12 -17.68
C LEU A 184 -4.10 5.29 -16.93
N TYR A 185 -4.05 5.43 -15.61
CA TYR A 185 -5.23 5.76 -14.84
C TYR A 185 -4.99 6.89 -13.83
N GLN A 186 -6.09 7.51 -13.41
CA GLN A 186 -6.14 8.30 -12.18
C GLN A 186 -7.39 7.91 -11.40
N LEU A 187 -7.21 7.45 -10.16
CA LEU A 187 -8.29 6.95 -9.31
C LEU A 187 -8.79 8.02 -8.34
N PHE A 188 -10.11 8.06 -8.19
CA PHE A 188 -10.84 8.94 -7.29
C PHE A 188 -11.75 8.12 -6.38
N LEU A 189 -11.89 8.57 -5.14
CA LEU A 189 -12.87 8.08 -4.19
C LEU A 189 -13.51 9.28 -3.50
N ASN A 190 -14.83 9.38 -3.58
CA ASN A 190 -15.63 10.45 -2.97
C ASN A 190 -15.15 11.86 -3.37
N GLY A 191 -14.91 12.04 -4.67
CA GLY A 191 -14.46 13.30 -5.27
C GLY A 191 -12.99 13.64 -5.05
N LYS A 192 -12.23 12.82 -4.30
CA LYS A 192 -10.82 13.07 -3.99
C LYS A 192 -9.93 12.08 -4.74
N LYS A 193 -8.79 12.55 -5.26
CA LYS A 193 -7.74 11.67 -5.81
C LYS A 193 -7.26 10.71 -4.72
N VAL A 194 -7.13 9.43 -5.06
CA VAL A 194 -6.65 8.39 -4.14
C VAL A 194 -5.15 8.49 -3.89
N SER A 195 -4.39 8.96 -4.89
CA SER A 195 -2.94 9.14 -4.82
C SER A 195 -2.50 10.41 -5.54
N THR A 196 -1.30 10.88 -5.21
CA THR A 196 -0.56 11.91 -5.96
C THR A 196 0.33 11.31 -7.06
N ASP A 197 0.36 9.98 -7.20
CA ASP A 197 1.12 9.31 -8.26
C ASP A 197 0.65 9.77 -9.64
N LEU A 198 1.63 9.94 -10.53
CA LEU A 198 1.41 10.34 -11.90
C LEU A 198 1.78 9.19 -12.82
N PHE A 199 1.12 9.13 -13.98
CA PHE A 199 1.40 8.14 -15.02
C PHE A 199 1.36 6.68 -14.51
N THR A 200 0.44 6.37 -13.59
CA THR A 200 0.18 5.00 -13.13
C THR A 200 -0.52 4.18 -14.22
N PRO A 201 -0.19 2.89 -14.41
CA PRO A 201 0.71 2.06 -13.61
C PRO A 201 2.20 2.09 -14.06
N GLY A 202 2.59 3.04 -14.90
CA GLY A 202 3.92 3.14 -15.49
C GLY A 202 4.08 2.33 -16.78
N TRP A 203 5.29 2.31 -17.33
CA TRP A 203 5.60 1.60 -18.57
C TRP A 203 6.29 0.27 -18.30
N THR A 204 5.68 -0.82 -18.73
CA THR A 204 6.26 -2.17 -18.69
C THR A 204 6.09 -2.88 -20.04
N SER A 205 6.70 -4.06 -20.19
CA SER A 205 6.33 -4.95 -21.28
C SER A 205 4.96 -5.58 -20.98
N TYR A 206 3.86 -4.90 -21.34
CA TYR A 206 2.48 -5.28 -20.96
C TYR A 206 2.08 -6.72 -21.32
N LYS A 207 2.73 -7.32 -22.34
CA LYS A 207 2.52 -8.75 -22.69
C LYS A 207 3.10 -9.72 -21.67
N ASN A 208 4.08 -9.28 -20.87
CA ASN A 208 4.84 -10.09 -19.92
C ASN A 208 4.49 -9.76 -18.46
N ARG A 209 4.25 -8.49 -18.14
CA ARG A 209 3.95 -8.03 -16.78
C ARG A 209 3.18 -6.71 -16.81
N ILE A 210 2.27 -6.52 -15.87
CA ILE A 210 1.57 -5.25 -15.64
C ILE A 210 1.68 -4.93 -14.16
N GLN A 211 2.23 -3.77 -13.79
CA GLN A 211 2.25 -3.39 -12.38
C GLN A 211 0.87 -2.95 -11.91
N TYR A 212 0.51 -3.26 -10.68
CA TYR A 212 -0.63 -2.63 -10.00
C TYR A 212 -0.15 -1.90 -8.75
N GLN A 213 -0.98 -0.98 -8.26
CA GLN A 213 -0.69 -0.19 -7.07
C GLN A 213 -1.70 -0.52 -5.97
N THR A 214 -1.24 -0.40 -4.72
CA THR A 214 -2.06 -0.61 -3.53
C THR A 214 -2.11 0.67 -2.71
N TYR A 215 -3.30 1.16 -2.40
CA TYR A 215 -3.50 2.37 -1.61
C TYR A 215 -4.33 2.11 -0.36
N ASP A 216 -3.93 2.71 0.77
CA ASP A 216 -4.76 2.78 1.98
C ASP A 216 -5.80 3.88 1.81
N VAL A 217 -7.05 3.47 1.56
CA VAL A 217 -8.20 4.37 1.40
C VAL A 217 -9.13 4.35 2.61
N THR A 218 -8.71 3.74 3.73
CA THR A 218 -9.48 3.70 4.98
C THR A 218 -10.07 5.05 5.39
N PRO A 219 -9.31 6.17 5.39
CA PRO A 219 -9.87 7.46 5.82
C PRO A 219 -10.83 8.10 4.79
N MET A 220 -10.93 7.54 3.58
CA MET A 220 -11.74 8.10 2.50
C MET A 220 -13.12 7.44 2.38
N VAL A 221 -13.28 6.21 2.86
CA VAL A 221 -14.53 5.45 2.73
C VAL A 221 -15.60 5.96 3.70
N GLN A 222 -16.82 6.06 3.19
CA GLN A 222 -18.03 6.55 3.87
C GLN A 222 -19.14 5.49 3.77
N SER A 223 -20.36 5.79 4.25
CA SER A 223 -21.51 4.89 4.10
C SER A 223 -22.04 4.82 2.67
N LYS A 224 -22.03 5.95 1.94
CA LYS A 224 -22.31 6.06 0.51
C LYS A 224 -21.05 6.55 -0.18
N ASN A 225 -20.61 5.85 -1.21
CA ASN A 225 -19.35 6.11 -1.87
C ASN A 225 -19.51 6.17 -3.38
N VAL A 226 -18.59 6.90 -4.01
CA VAL A 226 -18.38 6.88 -5.45
C VAL A 226 -16.91 6.61 -5.72
N MET A 227 -16.63 5.55 -6.46
CA MET A 227 -15.32 5.33 -7.07
C MET A 227 -15.36 5.84 -8.50
N GLY A 228 -14.37 6.66 -8.85
CA GLY A 228 -14.20 7.20 -10.20
C GLY A 228 -12.80 6.89 -10.72
N ALA A 229 -12.65 6.65 -12.02
CA ALA A 229 -11.35 6.55 -12.65
C ALA A 229 -11.33 7.31 -13.98
N ILE A 230 -10.20 7.91 -14.31
CA ILE A 230 -9.91 8.43 -15.64
C ILE A 230 -8.92 7.46 -16.28
N LEU A 231 -9.17 7.00 -17.51
CA LEU A 231 -8.21 6.25 -18.32
C LEU A 231 -7.71 7.11 -19.48
N GLY A 232 -6.38 7.13 -19.66
CA GLY A 232 -5.70 7.77 -20.79
C GLY A 232 -4.87 6.78 -21.61
N ASP A 233 -4.43 7.19 -22.79
CA ASP A 233 -3.80 6.30 -23.77
C ASP A 233 -2.48 5.71 -23.28
N GLY A 234 -1.63 6.56 -22.68
CA GLY A 234 -0.35 6.16 -22.12
C GLY A 234 0.59 5.50 -23.12
N TRP A 235 1.51 4.71 -22.60
CA TRP A 235 2.36 3.85 -23.43
C TRP A 235 1.63 2.63 -23.99
N TYR A 236 0.47 2.26 -23.46
CA TYR A 236 -0.25 1.07 -23.94
C TYR A 236 -0.83 1.30 -25.34
N ARG A 237 -1.58 2.40 -25.50
CA ARG A 237 -2.30 2.75 -26.72
C ARG A 237 -1.70 3.95 -27.48
N GLY A 238 -1.05 4.88 -26.77
CA GLY A 238 -0.55 6.11 -27.36
C GLY A 238 0.63 5.90 -28.32
N ASN A 239 1.17 7.02 -28.78
CA ASN A 239 2.35 7.04 -29.63
C ASN A 239 3.60 6.60 -28.84
N ILE A 240 4.50 5.86 -29.50
CA ILE A 240 5.78 5.43 -28.91
C ILE A 240 6.91 5.60 -29.92
N GLY A 241 8.02 6.14 -29.43
CA GLY A 241 9.27 6.26 -30.18
C GLY A 241 9.15 7.20 -31.39
N PHE A 242 10.07 7.03 -32.34
CA PHE A 242 10.28 7.99 -33.43
C PHE A 242 9.82 7.48 -34.81
N GLN A 243 9.24 6.27 -34.86
CA GLN A 243 8.81 5.62 -36.11
C GLN A 243 7.29 5.67 -36.32
N GLY A 244 6.58 6.56 -35.61
CA GLY A 244 5.12 6.68 -35.70
C GLY A 244 4.37 5.44 -35.20
N GLN A 245 4.95 4.68 -34.25
CA GLN A 245 4.26 3.54 -33.65
C GLN A 245 3.12 4.07 -32.77
N HIS A 246 1.95 3.47 -32.91
CA HIS A 246 0.74 3.79 -32.15
C HIS A 246 0.03 2.48 -31.81
N ALA A 247 -0.65 2.43 -30.67
CA ALA A 247 -1.33 1.24 -30.16
C ALA A 247 -0.40 0.00 -30.09
N TYR A 248 0.86 0.22 -29.70
CA TYR A 248 1.91 -0.80 -29.77
C TYR A 248 1.58 -2.06 -28.95
N TYR A 249 0.96 -1.89 -27.78
CA TYR A 249 0.55 -3.02 -26.93
C TYR A 249 -0.91 -3.42 -27.14
N GLY A 250 -1.77 -2.46 -27.47
CA GLY A 250 -3.15 -2.71 -27.85
C GLY A 250 -3.93 -1.42 -28.07
N ASN A 251 -5.15 -1.57 -28.61
CA ASN A 251 -6.00 -0.47 -29.04
C ASN A 251 -7.18 -0.18 -28.09
N ARG A 252 -7.40 -1.02 -27.08
CA ARG A 252 -8.51 -0.91 -26.12
C ARG A 252 -8.00 -0.69 -24.70
N LEU A 253 -8.31 0.46 -24.12
CA LEU A 253 -7.98 0.73 -22.71
C LEU A 253 -8.81 -0.16 -21.80
N ALA A 254 -8.30 -0.44 -20.59
CA ALA A 254 -9.08 -1.14 -19.59
C ALA A 254 -8.64 -0.77 -18.17
N LEU A 255 -9.58 -0.74 -17.24
CA LEU A 255 -9.33 -0.60 -15.80
C LEU A 255 -9.55 -1.94 -15.11
N LEU A 256 -8.66 -2.28 -14.19
CA LEU A 256 -8.88 -3.32 -13.18
C LEU A 256 -8.70 -2.69 -11.81
N ALA A 257 -9.79 -2.55 -11.05
CA ALA A 257 -9.73 -1.99 -9.70
C ALA A 257 -10.56 -2.83 -8.73
N GLN A 258 -10.01 -3.08 -7.54
CA GLN A 258 -10.63 -3.84 -6.48
C GLN A 258 -10.41 -3.17 -5.13
N LEU A 259 -11.50 -2.72 -4.50
CA LEU A 259 -11.51 -2.26 -3.12
C LEU A 259 -11.84 -3.43 -2.19
N GLN A 260 -10.92 -3.71 -1.27
CA GLN A 260 -11.11 -4.63 -0.16
C GLN A 260 -11.41 -3.85 1.11
N VAL A 261 -12.61 -4.05 1.67
CA VAL A 261 -13.03 -3.48 2.96
C VAL A 261 -12.98 -4.58 4.01
N THR A 262 -12.36 -4.29 5.15
CA THR A 262 -12.44 -5.10 6.37
C THR A 262 -13.22 -4.30 7.41
N TYR A 263 -14.25 -4.92 7.97
CA TYR A 263 -15.09 -4.33 8.99
C TYR A 263 -14.61 -4.66 10.40
N SER A 264 -15.01 -3.85 11.37
CA SER A 264 -14.65 -4.04 12.77
C SER A 264 -15.19 -5.33 13.41
N ASP A 265 -16.17 -5.99 12.78
CA ASP A 265 -16.67 -7.31 13.17
C ASP A 265 -15.86 -8.48 12.57
N GLY A 266 -14.81 -8.18 11.80
CA GLY A 266 -13.95 -9.17 11.13
C GLY A 266 -14.47 -9.65 9.77
N THR A 267 -15.68 -9.24 9.35
CA THR A 267 -16.18 -9.55 8.00
C THR A 267 -15.50 -8.68 6.95
N THR A 268 -15.50 -9.16 5.71
CA THR A 268 -14.89 -8.45 4.58
C THR A 268 -15.86 -8.29 3.42
N GLU A 269 -15.63 -7.26 2.61
CA GLU A 269 -16.39 -6.98 1.40
C GLU A 269 -15.45 -6.56 0.28
N THR A 270 -15.76 -6.98 -0.95
CA THR A 270 -14.98 -6.69 -2.15
C THR A 270 -15.85 -5.92 -3.13
N ILE A 271 -15.42 -4.71 -3.51
CA ILE A 271 -16.07 -3.88 -4.51
C ILE A 271 -15.12 -3.77 -5.70
N GLY A 272 -15.49 -4.37 -6.83
CA GLY A 272 -14.65 -4.44 -8.03
C GLY A 272 -15.16 -3.65 -9.22
N THR A 273 -14.29 -3.49 -10.21
CA THR A 273 -14.68 -3.19 -11.59
C THR A 273 -15.53 -4.33 -12.16
N ASP A 274 -16.71 -3.99 -12.68
CA ASP A 274 -17.69 -4.92 -13.25
C ASP A 274 -18.65 -4.17 -14.20
N THR A 275 -19.66 -4.86 -14.73
CA THR A 275 -20.62 -4.29 -15.68
C THR A 275 -21.59 -3.27 -15.07
N SER A 276 -21.57 -3.06 -13.75
CA SER A 276 -22.42 -2.05 -13.11
C SER A 276 -21.80 -0.65 -13.14
N TRP A 277 -20.55 -0.52 -13.61
CA TRP A 277 -19.92 0.78 -13.83
C TRP A 277 -20.54 1.48 -15.04
N LYS A 278 -20.48 2.81 -15.02
CA LYS A 278 -20.84 3.65 -16.17
C LYS A 278 -19.61 4.35 -16.71
N ALA A 279 -19.66 4.75 -17.97
CA ALA A 279 -18.59 5.47 -18.64
C ALA A 279 -19.08 6.66 -19.47
N SER A 280 -18.28 7.71 -19.53
CA SER A 280 -18.44 8.86 -20.42
C SER A 280 -17.07 9.37 -20.86
N ASN A 281 -17.00 10.09 -21.98
CA ASN A 281 -15.87 10.97 -22.21
C ASN A 281 -16.01 12.23 -21.34
N GLY A 282 -14.92 12.97 -21.18
CA GLY A 282 -14.90 14.18 -20.36
C GLY A 282 -14.09 15.31 -21.01
N PRO A 283 -13.57 16.25 -20.19
CA PRO A 283 -12.90 17.44 -20.71
C PRO A 283 -11.53 17.17 -21.33
N ILE A 284 -10.85 16.06 -21.00
CA ILE A 284 -9.63 15.66 -21.70
C ILE A 284 -10.01 15.00 -23.03
N THR A 285 -9.91 15.76 -24.13
CA THR A 285 -10.35 15.34 -25.46
C THR A 285 -9.27 14.62 -26.26
N GLU A 286 -8.00 14.80 -25.89
CA GLU A 286 -6.85 14.08 -26.45
C GLU A 286 -5.83 13.89 -25.32
N SER A 287 -5.24 12.70 -25.19
CA SER A 287 -4.23 12.41 -24.16
C SER A 287 -3.14 11.49 -24.71
N ASP A 288 -1.93 12.01 -24.89
CA ASP A 288 -0.80 11.27 -25.43
C ASP A 288 0.54 11.72 -24.82
N ILE A 289 1.47 10.79 -24.60
CA ILE A 289 2.76 11.08 -23.97
C ILE A 289 3.65 11.98 -24.84
N TYR A 290 3.56 11.86 -26.17
CA TYR A 290 4.42 12.58 -27.12
C TYR A 290 3.74 13.83 -27.65
N ASN A 291 2.43 13.75 -27.95
CA ASN A 291 1.67 14.85 -28.56
C ASN A 291 1.01 15.78 -27.52
N GLY A 292 1.03 15.42 -26.23
CA GLY A 292 0.47 16.22 -25.15
C GLY A 292 -0.99 15.93 -24.84
N GLU A 293 -1.63 16.86 -24.12
CA GLU A 293 -3.02 16.76 -23.68
C GLU A 293 -3.83 17.96 -24.17
N THR A 294 -4.99 17.71 -24.77
CA THR A 294 -5.98 18.74 -25.12
C THR A 294 -7.12 18.70 -24.13
N TYR A 295 -7.37 19.82 -23.43
CA TYR A 295 -8.42 19.96 -22.42
C TYR A 295 -9.45 21.01 -22.84
N ASP A 296 -10.73 20.65 -22.86
CA ASP A 296 -11.85 21.53 -23.12
C ASP A 296 -12.68 21.74 -21.85
N ALA A 297 -12.44 22.84 -21.14
CA ALA A 297 -13.13 23.17 -19.89
C ALA A 297 -14.65 23.37 -20.05
N ARG A 298 -15.17 23.56 -21.27
CA ARG A 298 -16.62 23.62 -21.51
C ARG A 298 -17.30 22.27 -21.30
N LYS A 299 -16.52 21.18 -21.26
CA LYS A 299 -16.97 19.80 -21.01
C LYS A 299 -16.68 19.33 -19.59
N ASP A 300 -16.34 20.25 -18.68
CA ASP A 300 -16.15 19.90 -17.28
C ASP A 300 -17.41 19.21 -16.71
N MET A 301 -17.17 18.21 -15.87
CA MET A 301 -18.22 17.47 -15.17
C MET A 301 -18.04 17.63 -13.66
N PRO A 302 -18.35 18.80 -13.06
CA PRO A 302 -18.14 19.02 -11.64
C PRO A 302 -18.84 17.96 -10.80
N GLY A 303 -18.11 17.38 -9.85
CA GLY A 303 -18.65 16.37 -8.94
C GLY A 303 -18.85 14.97 -9.55
N TRP A 304 -18.39 14.68 -10.78
CA TRP A 304 -18.61 13.37 -11.43
C TRP A 304 -18.16 12.16 -10.59
N ALA A 305 -17.08 12.32 -9.82
CA ALA A 305 -16.53 11.29 -8.93
C ALA A 305 -17.07 11.37 -7.49
N ALA A 306 -18.13 12.14 -7.24
CA ALA A 306 -18.79 12.30 -5.96
C ALA A 306 -20.27 11.86 -6.04
N ALA A 307 -20.88 11.66 -4.87
CA ALA A 307 -22.29 11.29 -4.77
C ALA A 307 -23.19 12.44 -5.23
N GLY A 308 -24.36 12.10 -5.79
CA GLY A 308 -25.35 13.08 -6.23
C GLY A 308 -25.12 13.66 -7.63
N PHE A 309 -24.11 13.18 -8.36
CA PHE A 309 -23.91 13.51 -9.76
C PHE A 309 -24.94 12.78 -10.65
N ASP A 310 -25.58 13.49 -11.57
CA ASP A 310 -26.49 12.90 -12.56
C ASP A 310 -25.70 12.22 -13.68
N ASP A 311 -25.61 10.90 -13.60
CA ASP A 311 -24.98 10.05 -14.62
C ASP A 311 -26.00 9.33 -15.51
N SER A 312 -27.22 9.87 -15.64
CA SER A 312 -28.28 9.29 -16.48
C SER A 312 -27.89 9.22 -17.96
N GLN A 313 -27.04 10.14 -18.42
CA GLN A 313 -26.54 10.20 -19.80
C GLN A 313 -25.24 9.40 -20.02
N TRP A 314 -24.67 8.80 -18.97
CA TRP A 314 -23.45 8.00 -19.11
C TRP A 314 -23.76 6.65 -19.72
N GLY A 315 -22.88 6.21 -20.61
CA GLY A 315 -22.95 4.91 -21.26
C GLY A 315 -22.53 3.75 -20.35
N LYS A 316 -22.60 2.54 -20.89
CA LYS A 316 -22.16 1.32 -20.21
C LYS A 316 -20.66 1.10 -20.36
N VAL A 317 -20.12 0.27 -19.48
CA VAL A 317 -18.83 -0.38 -19.68
C VAL A 317 -19.03 -1.77 -20.27
N ALA A 318 -18.00 -2.30 -20.90
CA ALA A 318 -17.90 -3.69 -21.32
C ALA A 318 -16.72 -4.38 -20.63
N VAL A 319 -16.87 -5.67 -20.34
CA VAL A 319 -15.78 -6.52 -19.83
C VAL A 319 -14.79 -6.78 -20.96
N VAL A 320 -13.51 -6.69 -20.64
CA VAL A 320 -12.41 -6.99 -21.55
C VAL A 320 -11.79 -8.33 -21.14
N GLU A 321 -11.65 -9.25 -22.10
CA GLU A 321 -10.90 -10.48 -21.89
C GLU A 321 -9.40 -10.15 -21.83
N GLN A 322 -8.86 -10.10 -20.62
CA GLN A 322 -7.45 -9.85 -20.36
C GLN A 322 -6.99 -10.69 -19.16
N SER A 323 -5.78 -11.22 -19.23
CA SER A 323 -5.17 -11.97 -18.14
C SER A 323 -5.08 -11.13 -16.86
N LYS A 324 -5.33 -11.76 -15.71
CA LYS A 324 -5.10 -11.19 -14.38
C LYS A 324 -3.80 -11.68 -13.73
N LYS A 325 -2.96 -12.37 -14.51
CA LYS A 325 -1.55 -12.60 -14.17
C LYS A 325 -0.79 -11.30 -14.47
N ILE A 326 -0.87 -10.37 -13.54
CA ILE A 326 -0.30 -9.02 -13.64
C ILE A 326 1.03 -8.95 -12.91
#